data_AF-A0A371RG53-F1
#
_entry.id   AF-A0A371RG53-F1
#
_cell.length_a   1.000
_cell.length_b   1.000
_cell.length_c   1.000
_cell.angle_alpha   90.00
_cell.angle_beta   90.00
_cell.angle_gamma   90.00
#
_symmetry.space_group_name_H-M   'P 1'
#
loop_
_entity.id
_entity.type
_entity.pdbx_description
1 polymer ?
#
loop_
_entity_poly.entity_id
_entity_poly.type
_entity_poly.pdbx_seq_one_letter_code
_entity_poly.pdbx_strand_id
1 'polypeptide(L)'
;MPRGVRADRPRQTCQNAGTAFGGTAMRMAKIWGVAGLILLSASCASAPLATDTAPAFDPVEFFSGDTQGEGVLAFASGGLDARFTVRSHGSREEDGRFILRQTITWSDGREEERAFILTPDGKGGLEGYFEGERGRVTLTSAGSVGHLRHGLPDTPMARMEQFLYLQPDGRTLINEGTVRVLGIPFRRLHEIIVKPAEVQSADG
;
A
#
# COMPACT_ATOMS: atom_id res chain seq x y z
N MET A 1 52.63 2.14 -73.81
CA MET A 1 52.63 3.60 -74.12
C MET A 1 51.44 4.25 -73.41
N PRO A 2 51.55 5.50 -72.93
CA PRO A 2 51.68 5.75 -71.48
C PRO A 2 50.61 6.67 -70.86
N ARG A 3 50.68 6.80 -69.51
CA ARG A 3 50.26 7.96 -68.65
C ARG A 3 48.76 8.28 -68.63
N GLY A 4 48.13 8.69 -67.54
CA GLY A 4 48.58 9.10 -66.21
C GLY A 4 47.50 9.96 -65.54
N VAL A 5 47.63 10.13 -64.22
CA VAL A 5 47.34 11.36 -63.45
C VAL A 5 45.88 11.82 -63.30
N ARG A 6 45.30 11.43 -62.15
CA ARG A 6 44.87 12.23 -60.97
C ARG A 6 44.38 13.69 -61.15
N ALA A 7 43.43 14.01 -60.24
CA ALA A 7 43.07 15.31 -59.63
C ALA A 7 42.00 16.12 -60.38
N ASP A 8 40.78 16.25 -59.85
CA ASP A 8 40.35 16.93 -58.61
C ASP A 8 40.68 18.43 -58.61
N ARG A 9 39.62 19.24 -58.74
CA ARG A 9 39.63 20.71 -58.86
C ARG A 9 38.21 21.27 -58.62
N PRO A 10 38.06 22.55 -58.23
CA PRO A 10 37.80 22.85 -56.83
C PRO A 10 36.60 23.78 -56.56
N ARG A 11 36.27 23.80 -55.27
CA ARG A 11 35.70 24.84 -54.39
C ARG A 11 35.15 26.14 -54.99
N GLN A 12 33.94 26.42 -54.48
CA GLN A 12 33.11 27.62 -54.54
C GLN A 12 33.85 28.94 -54.33
N THR A 13 33.40 29.93 -55.10
CA THR A 13 33.81 31.32 -55.07
C THR A 13 32.83 32.22 -54.30
N CYS A 14 33.46 33.15 -53.57
CA CYS A 14 33.11 34.55 -53.34
C CYS A 14 32.05 34.96 -52.29
N GLN A 15 32.62 35.46 -51.18
CA GLN A 15 32.15 36.52 -50.27
C GLN A 15 31.74 37.82 -50.98
N ASN A 16 30.89 38.64 -50.33
CA ASN A 16 31.30 39.97 -49.85
C ASN A 16 30.27 40.71 -48.98
N ALA A 17 30.82 41.73 -48.30
CA ALA A 17 30.25 42.81 -47.49
C ALA A 17 30.15 42.51 -45.98
N GLY A 18 30.75 43.28 -45.07
CA GLY A 18 31.51 44.53 -45.17
C GLY A 18 31.85 45.00 -43.74
N THR A 19 33.03 45.58 -43.59
CA THR A 19 33.71 46.01 -42.35
C THR A 19 33.08 47.23 -41.67
N ALA A 20 33.23 47.36 -40.34
CA ALA A 20 34.00 48.44 -39.71
C ALA A 20 33.93 48.42 -38.17
N PHE A 21 35.10 48.44 -37.53
CA PHE A 21 35.32 48.71 -36.11
C PHE A 21 35.30 50.22 -35.84
N GLY A 22 34.71 50.63 -34.71
CA GLY A 22 34.83 51.98 -34.16
C GLY A 22 34.55 51.95 -32.66
N GLY A 23 35.61 51.95 -31.85
CA GLY A 23 35.50 52.09 -30.39
C GLY A 23 35.34 53.54 -29.98
N THR A 24 34.47 53.83 -29.01
CA THR A 24 34.57 55.04 -28.18
C THR A 24 33.84 54.88 -26.85
N ALA A 25 34.53 55.28 -25.79
CA ALA A 25 34.05 55.77 -24.50
C ALA A 25 33.18 54.86 -23.61
N MET A 26 33.86 54.33 -22.59
CA MET A 26 33.33 53.95 -21.29
C MET A 26 32.40 55.02 -20.72
N ARG A 27 31.11 54.70 -20.59
CA ARG A 27 30.21 55.36 -19.64
C ARG A 27 29.87 54.35 -18.54
N MET A 28 30.47 54.59 -17.38
CA MET A 28 30.15 53.95 -16.12
C MET A 28 28.68 54.23 -15.77
N ALA A 29 27.77 53.31 -16.06
CA ALA A 29 26.46 53.30 -15.48
C ALA A 29 26.51 52.44 -14.21
N LYS A 30 26.57 53.11 -13.05
CA LYS A 30 26.38 52.52 -11.73
C LYS A 30 24.99 51.86 -11.70
N ILE A 31 24.92 50.56 -11.93
CA ILE A 31 23.73 49.77 -11.57
C ILE A 31 23.88 49.46 -10.08
N TRP A 32 23.30 50.37 -9.28
CA TRP A 32 23.05 50.17 -7.88
C TRP A 32 22.19 48.92 -7.68
N GLY A 33 22.59 48.13 -6.70
CA GLY A 33 22.17 46.75 -6.57
C GLY A 33 20.70 46.54 -6.24
N VAL A 34 20.22 45.37 -6.62
CA VAL A 34 19.43 44.51 -5.74
C VAL A 34 19.92 43.09 -6.01
N ALA A 35 20.86 42.63 -5.18
CA ALA A 35 21.12 41.20 -5.04
C ALA A 35 19.89 40.61 -4.31
N GLY A 36 18.87 40.24 -5.08
CA GLY A 36 17.68 39.57 -4.59
C GLY A 36 18.03 38.14 -4.20
N LEU A 37 18.39 37.98 -2.93
CA LEU A 37 18.57 36.71 -2.24
C LEU A 37 17.31 35.85 -2.39
N ILE A 38 17.33 34.88 -3.32
CA ILE A 38 16.33 33.81 -3.37
C ILE A 38 16.62 32.88 -2.19
N LEU A 39 16.05 33.20 -1.03
CA LEU A 39 15.88 32.27 0.07
C LEU A 39 14.91 31.17 -0.39
N LEU A 40 15.44 30.05 -0.87
CA LEU A 40 14.68 28.82 -0.94
C LEU A 40 14.37 28.40 0.50
N SER A 41 13.16 28.68 0.96
CA SER A 41 12.60 28.08 2.16
C SER A 41 12.48 26.57 1.92
N ALA A 42 13.45 25.82 2.45
CA ALA A 42 13.30 24.40 2.68
C ALA A 42 12.21 24.22 3.75
N SER A 43 10.96 24.14 3.30
CA SER A 43 9.86 23.71 4.16
C SER A 43 10.04 22.22 4.42
N CYS A 44 10.83 21.89 5.43
CA CYS A 44 10.76 20.59 6.06
C CYS A 44 9.41 20.54 6.79
N ALA A 45 8.37 20.16 6.07
CA ALA A 45 7.13 19.74 6.69
C ALA A 45 7.41 18.37 7.33
N SER A 46 8.05 18.38 8.50
CA SER A 46 7.97 17.27 9.43
C SER A 46 6.51 17.24 9.86
N ALA A 47 5.70 16.44 9.17
CA ALA A 47 4.41 16.05 9.73
C ALA A 47 4.69 15.56 11.15
N PRO A 48 3.92 16.01 12.17
CA PRO A 48 4.10 15.46 13.50
C PRO A 48 3.98 13.94 13.36
N LEU A 49 5.05 13.22 13.73
CA LEU A 49 4.97 11.79 13.92
C LEU A 49 3.85 11.61 14.94
N ALA A 50 2.70 11.11 14.48
CA ALA A 50 1.66 10.69 15.39
C ALA A 50 2.36 9.75 16.38
N THR A 51 2.36 10.11 17.66
CA THR A 51 2.73 9.17 18.69
C THR A 51 1.75 8.03 18.53
N ASP A 52 2.21 6.91 17.98
CA ASP A 52 1.43 5.69 17.88
C ASP A 52 1.17 5.22 19.31
N THR A 53 0.06 5.70 19.87
CA THR A 53 -0.40 5.36 21.22
C THR A 53 -1.12 4.02 21.21
N ALA A 54 -1.31 3.41 20.03
CA ALA A 54 -1.89 2.09 19.96
C ALA A 54 -0.91 1.03 20.45
N PRO A 55 -1.41 -0.02 21.12
CA PRO A 55 -0.58 -1.14 21.50
C PRO A 55 -0.05 -1.86 20.26
N ALA A 56 1.01 -2.65 20.44
CA ALA A 56 1.49 -3.52 19.38
C ALA A 56 0.40 -4.54 19.00
N PHE A 57 0.21 -4.74 17.70
CA PHE A 57 -0.79 -5.64 17.16
C PHE A 57 -0.27 -7.08 17.15
N ASP A 58 -0.74 -7.88 18.10
CA ASP A 58 -0.64 -9.34 18.03
C ASP A 58 -1.94 -9.90 17.41
N PRO A 59 -1.87 -10.50 16.21
CA PRO A 59 -3.06 -10.99 15.53
C PRO A 59 -3.69 -12.17 16.26
N VAL A 60 -2.90 -13.02 16.92
CA VAL A 60 -3.46 -14.16 17.64
C VAL A 60 -4.22 -13.70 18.87
N GLU A 61 -3.66 -12.76 19.63
CA GLU A 61 -4.35 -12.20 20.80
C GLU A 61 -5.61 -11.42 20.41
N PHE A 62 -5.53 -10.58 19.37
CA PHE A 62 -6.69 -9.79 18.92
C PHE A 62 -7.84 -10.70 18.49
N PHE A 63 -7.56 -11.66 17.61
CA PHE A 63 -8.58 -12.54 17.03
C PHE A 63 -8.95 -13.75 17.87
N SER A 64 -8.30 -14.01 19.01
CA SER A 64 -8.72 -15.07 19.93
C SER A 64 -10.07 -14.75 20.57
N GLY A 65 -10.98 -15.73 20.54
CA GLY A 65 -12.38 -15.55 20.92
C GLY A 65 -13.20 -14.91 19.80
N ASP A 66 -14.31 -14.26 20.17
CA ASP A 66 -15.22 -13.67 19.19
C ASP A 66 -14.74 -12.30 18.71
N THR A 67 -14.95 -12.01 17.42
CA THR A 67 -14.85 -10.66 16.84
C THR A 67 -15.97 -10.46 15.82
N GLN A 68 -16.37 -9.20 15.63
CA GLN A 68 -17.42 -8.82 14.68
C GLN A 68 -16.89 -7.74 13.74
N GLY A 69 -17.15 -7.89 12.45
CA GLY A 69 -16.74 -6.96 11.41
C GLY A 69 -17.95 -6.40 10.66
N GLU A 70 -17.87 -5.14 10.27
CA GLU A 70 -18.79 -4.55 9.30
C GLU A 70 -17.98 -3.77 8.26
N GLY A 71 -18.35 -3.91 6.99
CA GLY A 71 -17.55 -3.34 5.93
C GLY A 71 -18.25 -3.17 4.59
N VAL A 72 -17.47 -2.62 3.67
CA VAL A 72 -17.83 -2.41 2.28
C VAL A 72 -16.74 -2.96 1.38
N LEU A 73 -17.19 -3.55 0.28
CA LEU A 73 -16.37 -3.84 -0.89
C LEU A 73 -16.75 -2.83 -1.96
N ALA A 74 -15.75 -2.17 -2.53
CA ALA A 74 -15.92 -1.16 -3.57
C ALA A 74 -15.10 -1.53 -4.79
N PHE A 75 -15.55 -1.14 -5.98
CA PHE A 75 -14.72 -1.26 -7.17
C PHE A 75 -13.55 -0.27 -7.08
N ALA A 76 -12.37 -0.68 -7.55
CA ALA A 76 -11.20 0.19 -7.57
C ALA A 76 -11.38 1.42 -8.47
N SER A 77 -12.28 1.32 -9.47
CA SER A 77 -12.74 2.43 -10.32
C SER A 77 -13.67 3.43 -9.61
N GLY A 78 -14.09 3.12 -8.38
CA GLY A 78 -15.15 3.82 -7.67
C GLY A 78 -16.50 3.12 -7.80
N GLY A 79 -17.40 3.42 -6.87
CA GLY A 79 -18.70 2.76 -6.74
C GLY A 79 -18.71 1.63 -5.72
N LEU A 80 -19.87 1.44 -5.08
CA LEU A 80 -20.11 0.36 -4.14
C LEU A 80 -20.36 -0.95 -4.90
N ASP A 81 -19.69 -2.01 -4.47
CA ASP A 81 -19.92 -3.37 -4.97
C ASP A 81 -20.86 -4.11 -4.01
N ALA A 82 -20.50 -4.19 -2.73
CA ALA A 82 -21.35 -4.81 -1.70
C ALA A 82 -21.07 -4.27 -0.29
N ARG A 83 -22.05 -4.44 0.61
CA ARG A 83 -21.83 -4.33 2.07
C ARG A 83 -21.79 -5.74 2.64
N PHE A 84 -21.06 -5.91 3.74
CA PHE A 84 -20.99 -7.19 4.42
C PHE A 84 -20.82 -7.01 5.92
N THR A 85 -21.21 -8.04 6.66
CA THR A 85 -20.84 -8.23 8.06
C THR A 85 -20.05 -9.53 8.20
N VAL A 86 -19.21 -9.62 9.22
CA VAL A 86 -18.38 -10.79 9.50
C VAL A 86 -18.54 -11.14 10.97
N ARG A 87 -18.81 -12.39 11.27
CA ARG A 87 -18.65 -12.93 12.63
C ARG A 87 -17.46 -13.87 12.60
N SER A 88 -16.53 -13.72 13.52
CA SER A 88 -15.35 -14.57 13.59
C SER A 88 -15.16 -15.15 14.99
N HIS A 89 -14.57 -16.33 15.05
CA HIS A 89 -14.12 -16.97 16.28
C HIS A 89 -12.72 -17.56 16.08
N GLY A 90 -11.76 -17.09 16.86
CA GLY A 90 -10.38 -17.59 16.84
C GLY A 90 -10.06 -18.53 18.00
N SER A 91 -9.43 -19.67 17.70
CA SER A 91 -8.96 -20.66 18.68
C SER A 91 -7.49 -20.99 18.47
N ARG A 92 -6.74 -21.10 19.58
CA ARG A 92 -5.42 -21.75 19.59
C ARG A 92 -5.63 -23.25 19.78
N GLU A 93 -5.01 -24.05 18.92
CA GLU A 93 -5.05 -25.50 18.98
C GLU A 93 -3.87 -26.06 19.79
N GLU A 94 -4.00 -27.27 20.32
CA GLU A 94 -2.95 -27.92 21.13
C GLU A 94 -1.64 -28.13 20.36
N ASP A 95 -1.72 -28.27 19.03
CA ASP A 95 -0.56 -28.43 18.14
C ASP A 95 0.12 -27.10 17.77
N GLY A 96 -0.30 -26.00 18.39
CA GLY A 96 0.28 -24.67 18.20
C GLY A 96 -0.26 -23.90 16.99
N ARG A 97 -1.23 -24.46 16.25
CA ARG A 97 -1.95 -23.71 15.21
C ARG A 97 -2.90 -22.69 15.82
N PHE A 98 -3.19 -21.65 15.05
CA PHE A 98 -4.30 -20.73 15.30
C PHE A 98 -5.33 -20.87 14.18
N ILE A 99 -6.58 -21.15 14.54
CA ILE A 99 -7.68 -21.26 13.58
C ILE A 99 -8.63 -20.08 13.77
N LEU A 100 -8.84 -19.30 12.71
CA LEU A 100 -9.82 -18.21 12.67
C LEU A 100 -10.96 -18.59 11.74
N ARG A 101 -12.12 -18.95 12.30
CA ARG A 101 -13.33 -19.24 11.54
C ARG A 101 -14.14 -17.98 11.37
N GLN A 102 -14.70 -17.78 10.18
CA GLN A 102 -15.47 -16.60 9.84
C GLN A 102 -16.73 -16.99 9.06
N THR A 103 -17.84 -16.35 9.42
CA THR A 103 -19.08 -16.33 8.64
C THR A 103 -19.26 -14.91 8.12
N ILE A 104 -19.31 -14.75 6.81
CA ILE A 104 -19.50 -13.48 6.11
C ILE A 104 -20.94 -13.44 5.59
N THR A 105 -21.71 -12.43 5.99
CA THR A 105 -23.07 -12.21 5.49
C THR A 105 -23.05 -10.98 4.58
N TRP A 106 -23.41 -11.16 3.32
CA TRP A 106 -23.45 -10.10 2.31
C TRP A 106 -24.81 -9.40 2.32
N SER A 107 -24.85 -8.15 1.83
CA SER A 107 -26.09 -7.37 1.77
C SER A 107 -27.18 -7.94 0.84
N ASP A 108 -26.82 -8.86 -0.05
CA ASP A 108 -27.76 -9.60 -0.91
C ASP A 108 -28.33 -10.87 -0.23
N GLY A 109 -27.94 -11.13 1.03
CA GLY A 109 -28.37 -12.28 1.82
C GLY A 109 -27.53 -13.54 1.61
N ARG A 110 -26.50 -13.52 0.74
CA ARG A 110 -25.57 -14.66 0.64
C ARG A 110 -24.73 -14.76 1.91
N GLU A 111 -24.44 -15.98 2.31
CA GLU A 111 -23.49 -16.27 3.38
C GLU A 111 -22.34 -17.11 2.85
N GLU A 112 -21.13 -16.80 3.34
CA GLU A 112 -19.90 -17.50 3.02
C GLU A 112 -19.18 -17.86 4.31
N GLU A 113 -18.73 -19.11 4.43
CA GLU A 113 -17.87 -19.54 5.53
C GLU A 113 -16.44 -19.71 5.05
N ARG A 114 -15.49 -19.26 5.86
CA ARG A 114 -14.07 -19.49 5.63
C ARG A 114 -13.34 -19.70 6.94
N ALA A 115 -12.31 -20.52 6.93
CA ALA A 115 -11.43 -20.71 8.08
C ALA A 115 -9.98 -20.51 7.67
N PHE A 116 -9.27 -19.63 8.37
CA PHE A 116 -7.82 -19.52 8.26
C PHE A 116 -7.18 -20.50 9.22
N ILE A 117 -6.25 -21.32 8.74
CA ILE A 117 -5.41 -22.19 9.56
C ILE A 117 -3.99 -21.63 9.50
N LEU A 118 -3.54 -21.03 10.60
CA LEU A 118 -2.29 -20.29 10.69
C LEU A 118 -1.31 -20.95 11.66
N THR A 119 -0.01 -20.88 11.34
CA THR A 119 1.11 -21.34 12.16
C THR A 119 2.17 -20.25 12.27
N PRO A 120 2.89 -20.13 13.40
CA PRO A 120 4.06 -19.27 13.48
C PRO A 120 5.10 -19.57 12.40
N ASP A 121 5.62 -18.54 11.74
CA ASP A 121 6.62 -18.66 10.66
C ASP A 121 8.08 -18.69 11.17
N GLY A 122 8.26 -18.62 12.51
CA GLY A 122 9.56 -18.55 13.18
C GLY A 122 10.26 -17.19 13.12
N LYS A 123 9.65 -16.17 12.49
CA LYS A 123 10.19 -14.81 12.32
C LYS A 123 9.32 -13.73 12.97
N GLY A 124 8.34 -14.14 13.77
CA GLY A 124 7.37 -13.24 14.40
C GLY A 124 6.13 -12.98 13.55
N GLY A 125 5.95 -13.70 12.43
CA GLY A 125 4.73 -13.71 11.64
C GLY A 125 3.98 -15.03 11.75
N LEU A 126 2.90 -15.11 10.98
CA LEU A 126 2.09 -16.30 10.77
C LEU A 126 2.05 -16.62 9.27
N GLU A 127 2.08 -17.90 8.94
CA GLU A 127 1.78 -18.40 7.61
C GLU A 127 0.74 -19.51 7.68
N GLY A 128 0.02 -19.75 6.58
CA GLY A 128 -1.05 -20.74 6.59
C GLY A 128 -1.82 -20.83 5.30
N TYR A 129 -3.08 -21.26 5.41
CA TYR A 129 -3.97 -21.50 4.29
C TYR A 129 -5.44 -21.37 4.71
N PHE A 130 -6.35 -21.32 3.73
CA PHE A 130 -7.77 -21.49 3.97
C PHE A 130 -8.13 -22.96 4.07
N GLU A 131 -8.98 -23.33 5.02
CA GLU A 131 -9.51 -24.69 5.11
C GLU A 131 -10.13 -25.13 3.77
N GLY A 132 -9.84 -26.35 3.33
CA GLY A 132 -10.26 -26.86 2.02
C GLY A 132 -9.37 -26.43 0.84
N GLU A 133 -8.37 -25.58 1.08
CA GLU A 133 -7.52 -25.04 0.03
C GLU A 133 -6.02 -25.12 0.35
N ARG A 134 -5.19 -24.97 -0.70
CA ARG A 134 -3.73 -24.92 -0.56
C ARG A 134 -3.15 -23.52 -0.81
N GLY A 135 -3.99 -22.49 -0.83
CA GLY A 135 -3.55 -21.10 -1.02
C GLY A 135 -2.70 -20.64 0.16
N ARG A 136 -1.57 -19.98 -0.10
CA ARG A 136 -0.71 -19.43 0.96
C ARG A 136 -1.30 -18.14 1.52
N VAL A 137 -1.43 -18.09 2.84
CA VAL A 137 -1.70 -16.90 3.65
C VAL A 137 -0.42 -16.52 4.38
N THR A 138 -0.10 -15.23 4.45
CA THR A 138 0.97 -14.69 5.29
C THR A 138 0.47 -13.47 6.05
N LEU A 139 0.74 -13.42 7.34
CA LEU A 139 0.38 -12.31 8.24
C LEU A 139 1.60 -11.92 9.06
N THR A 140 2.02 -10.67 8.96
CA THR A 140 3.12 -10.11 9.77
C THR A 140 2.63 -8.88 10.50
N SER A 141 3.25 -8.55 11.63
CA SER A 141 2.92 -7.35 12.41
C SER A 141 4.16 -6.54 12.74
N ALA A 142 4.02 -5.21 12.76
CA ALA A 142 5.03 -4.27 13.21
C ALA A 142 4.35 -3.07 13.89
N GLY A 143 4.65 -2.84 15.18
CA GLY A 143 3.90 -1.86 15.96
C GLY A 143 2.42 -2.22 16.00
N SER A 144 1.54 -1.23 15.82
CA SER A 144 0.08 -1.40 15.77
C SER A 144 -0.46 -1.90 14.41
N VAL A 145 0.43 -2.22 13.45
CA VAL A 145 0.06 -2.52 12.06
C VAL A 145 0.28 -4.00 11.74
N GLY A 146 -0.73 -4.65 11.17
CA GLY A 146 -0.65 -5.97 10.55
C GLY A 146 -0.66 -5.88 9.01
N HIS A 147 0.03 -6.80 8.34
CA HIS A 147 0.03 -6.95 6.89
C HIS A 147 -0.34 -8.38 6.52
N LEU A 148 -1.54 -8.55 5.97
CA LEU A 148 -2.11 -9.84 5.55
C LEU A 148 -2.09 -9.95 4.03
N ARG A 149 -1.62 -11.08 3.51
CA ARG A 149 -1.60 -11.37 2.07
C ARG A 149 -2.07 -12.79 1.83
N HIS A 150 -2.94 -12.96 0.83
CA HIS A 150 -3.37 -14.29 0.40
C HIS A 150 -3.79 -14.33 -1.07
N GLY A 151 -3.83 -15.52 -1.65
CA GLY A 151 -4.47 -15.77 -2.94
C GLY A 151 -5.99 -15.87 -2.79
N LEU A 152 -6.73 -15.68 -3.88
CA LEU A 152 -8.14 -16.06 -3.91
C LEU A 152 -8.29 -17.39 -4.65
N PRO A 153 -9.15 -18.31 -4.16
CA PRO A 153 -9.15 -19.70 -4.60
C PRO A 153 -9.83 -19.84 -5.95
N ASP A 154 -10.99 -19.20 -6.07
CA ASP A 154 -11.82 -19.15 -7.28
C ASP A 154 -11.23 -18.25 -8.36
N THR A 155 -10.20 -17.45 -8.03
CA THR A 155 -9.56 -16.55 -8.99
C THR A 155 -8.03 -16.63 -8.84
N PRO A 156 -7.37 -17.61 -9.49
CA PRO A 156 -5.94 -17.89 -9.28
C PRO A 156 -4.98 -16.72 -9.55
N MET A 157 -5.37 -15.79 -10.43
CA MET A 157 -4.61 -14.57 -10.75
C MET A 157 -4.89 -13.40 -9.80
N ALA A 158 -5.87 -13.57 -8.90
CA ALA A 158 -6.23 -12.57 -7.92
C ALA A 158 -5.43 -12.75 -6.63
N ARG A 159 -5.06 -11.62 -6.05
CA ARG A 159 -4.36 -11.53 -4.76
C ARG A 159 -5.06 -10.51 -3.90
N MET A 160 -5.24 -10.85 -2.63
CA MET A 160 -5.67 -9.92 -1.60
C MET A 160 -4.45 -9.47 -0.81
N GLU A 161 -4.38 -8.16 -0.57
CA GLU A 161 -3.41 -7.53 0.30
C GLU A 161 -4.16 -6.59 1.25
N GLN A 162 -3.89 -6.70 2.53
CA GLN A 162 -4.60 -5.99 3.58
C GLN A 162 -3.64 -5.40 4.60
N PHE A 163 -3.92 -4.18 5.02
CA PHE A 163 -3.32 -3.56 6.19
C PHE A 163 -4.36 -3.48 7.30
N LEU A 164 -3.94 -3.93 8.49
CA LEU A 164 -4.75 -4.00 9.70
C LEU A 164 -4.18 -2.97 10.68
N TYR A 165 -4.98 -2.02 11.13
CA TYR A 165 -4.53 -0.94 12.02
C TYR A 165 -5.25 -1.04 13.36
N LEU A 166 -4.53 -1.49 14.39
CA LEU A 166 -5.07 -1.57 15.74
C LEU A 166 -5.23 -0.16 16.28
N GLN A 167 -6.44 0.16 16.76
CA GLN A 167 -6.72 1.47 17.32
C GLN A 167 -6.27 1.56 18.79
N PRO A 168 -6.09 2.78 19.34
CA PRO A 168 -5.63 2.97 20.71
C PRO A 168 -6.48 2.32 21.81
N ASP A 169 -7.74 1.98 21.52
CA ASP A 169 -8.61 1.24 22.45
C ASP A 169 -8.23 -0.24 22.61
N GLY A 170 -7.32 -0.77 21.76
CA GLY A 170 -6.88 -2.16 21.74
C GLY A 170 -7.97 -3.15 21.31
N ARG A 171 -9.11 -2.67 20.83
CA ARG A 171 -10.33 -3.48 20.60
C ARG A 171 -10.98 -3.22 19.25
N THR A 172 -10.62 -2.13 18.60
CA THR A 172 -11.05 -1.78 17.25
C THR A 172 -9.87 -1.97 16.28
N LEU A 173 -10.11 -2.65 15.18
CA LEU A 173 -9.14 -2.89 14.12
C LEU A 173 -9.72 -2.40 12.80
N ILE A 174 -9.03 -1.45 12.15
CA ILE A 174 -9.38 -1.00 10.81
C ILE A 174 -8.68 -1.90 9.81
N ASN A 175 -9.43 -2.52 8.91
CA ASN A 175 -8.92 -3.40 7.86
C ASN A 175 -9.12 -2.74 6.50
N GLU A 176 -8.01 -2.40 5.85
CA GLU A 176 -7.99 -1.85 4.50
C GLU A 176 -7.39 -2.87 3.54
N GLY A 177 -8.21 -3.37 2.62
CA GLY A 177 -7.81 -4.38 1.66
C GLY A 177 -7.83 -3.90 0.21
N THR A 178 -6.99 -4.49 -0.62
CA THR A 178 -7.03 -4.36 -2.07
C THR A 178 -6.96 -5.74 -2.71
N VAL A 179 -7.99 -6.06 -3.50
CA VAL A 179 -7.96 -7.22 -4.41
C VAL A 179 -7.34 -6.75 -5.73
N ARG A 180 -6.26 -7.40 -6.16
CA ARG A 180 -5.61 -7.18 -7.45
C ARG A 180 -5.76 -8.39 -8.33
N VAL A 181 -6.16 -8.19 -9.58
CA VAL A 181 -6.13 -9.23 -10.62
C VAL A 181 -4.99 -8.87 -11.57
N LEU A 182 -4.04 -9.78 -11.79
CA LEU A 182 -2.88 -9.50 -12.64
C LEU A 182 -2.08 -8.25 -12.20
N GLY A 183 -2.07 -7.95 -10.89
CA GLY A 183 -1.43 -6.76 -10.32
C GLY A 183 -2.25 -5.47 -10.39
N ILE A 184 -3.33 -5.45 -11.17
CA ILE A 184 -4.21 -4.28 -11.33
C ILE A 184 -5.26 -4.28 -10.21
N PRO A 185 -5.45 -3.17 -9.46
CA PRO A 185 -6.52 -3.07 -8.48
C PRO A 185 -7.88 -3.32 -9.12
N PHE A 186 -8.65 -4.24 -8.56
CA PHE A 186 -10.00 -4.56 -8.99
C PHE A 186 -11.05 -4.14 -7.96
N ARG A 187 -10.81 -4.46 -6.68
CA ARG A 187 -11.69 -4.09 -5.57
C ARG A 187 -10.89 -3.57 -4.38
N ARG A 188 -11.54 -2.74 -3.56
CA ARG A 188 -11.03 -2.27 -2.26
C ARG A 188 -12.00 -2.69 -1.16
N LEU A 189 -11.44 -3.13 -0.05
CA LEU A 189 -12.16 -3.51 1.15
C LEU A 189 -11.89 -2.46 2.23
N HIS A 190 -12.95 -2.01 2.88
CA HIS A 190 -12.86 -1.21 4.10
C HIS A 190 -13.76 -1.87 5.13
N GLU A 191 -13.17 -2.27 6.25
CA GLU A 191 -13.86 -3.00 7.31
C GLU A 191 -13.40 -2.47 8.66
N ILE A 192 -14.35 -2.37 9.60
CA ILE A 192 -14.06 -2.14 11.01
C ILE A 192 -14.37 -3.45 11.73
N ILE A 193 -13.38 -3.97 12.45
CA ILE A 193 -13.50 -5.19 13.24
C ILE A 193 -13.41 -4.81 14.72
N VAL A 194 -14.36 -5.28 15.52
CA VAL A 194 -14.43 -5.02 16.95
C VAL A 194 -14.36 -6.31 17.74
N LYS A 195 -13.62 -6.27 18.85
CA LYS A 195 -13.68 -7.31 19.89
C LYS A 195 -14.82 -6.96 20.85
N PRO A 196 -15.93 -7.73 20.90
CA PRO A 196 -17.04 -7.47 21.81
C PRO A 196 -16.58 -7.50 23.27
N ALA A 197 -17.31 -6.80 24.14
CA ALA A 197 -16.98 -6.82 25.56
C ALA A 197 -17.26 -8.21 26.09
N GLU A 198 -16.34 -8.73 26.90
CA GLU A 198 -16.57 -9.97 27.62
C GLU A 198 -17.83 -9.78 28.48
N VAL A 199 -18.88 -10.51 28.15
CA VAL A 199 -20.09 -10.53 28.97
C VAL A 199 -19.71 -11.32 30.21
N GLN A 200 -19.51 -10.65 31.33
CA GLN A 200 -19.40 -11.34 32.62
C GLN A 200 -20.69 -12.14 32.81
N SER A 201 -20.61 -13.46 32.67
CA SER A 201 -21.70 -14.37 33.00
C SER A 201 -22.06 -14.16 34.46
N ALA A 202 -23.18 -13.52 34.70
CA ALA A 202 -23.75 -13.32 36.01
C ALA A 202 -24.46 -14.61 36.45
N ASP A 203 -23.71 -15.71 36.59
CA ASP A 203 -24.22 -16.95 37.16
C ASP A 203 -23.30 -17.34 38.33
N GLY A 204 -23.76 -16.97 39.52
CA GLY A 204 -23.30 -17.50 40.81
C GLY A 204 -24.10 -18.72 41.24
#